data_AF-A0A6M0SV89-F1
#
_entry.id   AF-A0A6M0SV89-F1
#
_cell.length_a   1.000
_cell.length_b   1.000
_cell.length_c   1.000
_cell.angle_alpha   90.00
_cell.angle_beta   90.00
_cell.angle_gamma   90.00
#
_symmetry.space_group_name_H-M   'P 1'
#
loop_
_entity.id
_entity.type
_entity.pdbx_description
1 polymer ?
#
loop_
_entity_poly.entity_id
_entity_poly.type
_entity_poly.pdbx_seq_one_letter_code
_entity_poly.pdbx_strand_id
1 'polypeptide(L)'
;MKLPQKIIAITIMCASIPLCSTNITVNAANKKDVNLSYTITQPEINRMIPVAYRWMVQITGESGAIVYDNPGGGHQLRKLSKGARIRYAGETRNVNGEKWYKISDRGWVSARYARLYKMLI
;
A
#
# COMPACT_ATOMS: atom_id res chain seq x y z
N MET A 1 -21.44 -9.01 46.92
CA MET A 1 -19.95 -9.04 46.98
C MET A 1 -19.40 -8.84 45.57
N LYS A 2 -18.70 -7.73 45.30
CA LYS A 2 -18.04 -7.48 44.00
C LYS A 2 -16.64 -8.11 44.03
N LEU A 3 -16.38 -9.02 43.09
CA LEU A 3 -15.06 -9.64 42.92
C LEU A 3 -14.08 -8.61 42.30
N PRO A 4 -12.82 -8.51 42.78
CA PRO A 4 -11.87 -7.55 42.22
C PRO A 4 -11.45 -7.97 40.80
N GLN A 5 -11.73 -7.11 39.81
CA GLN A 5 -11.22 -7.27 38.45
C GLN A 5 -9.69 -7.05 38.47
N LYS A 6 -8.92 -8.14 38.33
CA LYS A 6 -7.48 -8.05 38.05
C LYS A 6 -7.27 -7.70 36.58
N ILE A 7 -6.83 -6.47 36.31
CA ILE A 7 -6.37 -6.05 34.98
C ILE A 7 -4.94 -6.58 34.82
N ILE A 8 -4.74 -7.53 33.92
CA ILE A 8 -3.40 -8.03 33.54
C ILE A 8 -3.01 -7.28 32.26
N ALA A 9 -2.11 -6.31 32.38
CA ALA A 9 -1.53 -5.66 31.21
C ALA A 9 -0.51 -6.61 30.57
N ILE A 10 -0.84 -7.16 29.40
CA ILE A 10 0.09 -7.97 28.61
C ILE A 10 0.64 -7.06 27.50
N THR A 11 1.95 -6.80 27.54
CA THR A 11 2.64 -6.08 26.48
C THR A 11 2.89 -7.03 25.31
N ILE A 12 2.11 -6.89 24.23
CA ILE A 12 2.39 -7.59 22.98
C ILE A 12 3.41 -6.74 22.20
N MET A 13 4.67 -7.19 22.12
CA MET A 13 5.64 -6.60 21.20
C MET A 13 5.21 -6.94 19.77
N CYS A 14 4.49 -6.01 19.14
CA CYS A 14 4.18 -6.10 17.72
C CYS A 14 5.48 -5.84 16.95
N ALA A 15 6.08 -6.91 16.42
CA ALA A 15 7.21 -6.76 15.51
C ALA A 15 6.74 -5.94 14.29
N SER A 16 7.30 -4.74 14.17
CA SER A 16 7.32 -3.88 12.97
C SER A 16 6.20 -2.85 12.76
N ILE A 17 5.32 -2.55 13.72
CA ILE A 17 4.45 -1.36 13.64
C ILE A 17 4.36 -0.69 15.03
N PRO A 18 4.81 0.58 15.20
CA PRO A 18 4.53 1.29 16.43
C PRO A 18 3.05 1.65 16.45
N LEU A 19 2.42 1.51 17.63
CA LEU A 19 1.03 1.83 17.97
C LEU A 19 0.04 0.67 17.86
N CYS A 20 0.18 -0.30 18.77
CA CYS A 20 -1.00 -0.97 19.33
C CYS A 20 -0.84 -0.99 20.86
N SER A 21 -1.42 -0.01 21.56
CA SER A 21 -1.74 -0.23 22.97
C SER A 21 -2.91 -1.20 23.02
N THR A 22 -2.61 -2.49 23.14
CA THR A 22 -3.64 -3.52 23.31
C THR A 22 -4.15 -3.47 24.75
N ASN A 23 -5.36 -2.95 24.96
CA ASN A 23 -6.06 -3.13 26.23
C ASN A 23 -6.74 -4.51 26.21
N ILE A 24 -6.09 -5.50 26.82
CA ILE A 24 -6.70 -6.83 27.00
C ILE A 24 -7.54 -6.78 28.27
N THR A 25 -8.86 -6.91 28.13
CA THR A 25 -9.76 -7.14 29.27
C THR A 25 -10.11 -8.62 29.32
N VAL A 26 -9.58 -9.33 30.33
CA VAL A 26 -9.92 -10.72 30.61
C VAL A 26 -11.04 -10.76 31.66
N ASN A 27 -12.27 -11.00 31.22
CA ASN A 27 -13.36 -11.35 32.14
C ASN A 27 -13.23 -12.86 32.47
N ALA A 28 -12.65 -13.15 33.63
CA ALA A 28 -12.41 -14.51 34.11
C ALA A 28 -13.68 -15.21 34.63
N ALA A 29 -14.74 -15.30 33.81
CA ALA A 29 -15.96 -16.05 34.16
C ALA A 29 -16.05 -17.43 33.47
N ASN A 30 -15.45 -17.62 32.30
CA ASN A 30 -15.33 -18.94 31.67
C ASN A 30 -14.24 -18.91 30.58
N LYS A 31 -13.37 -19.93 30.52
CA LYS A 31 -12.20 -20.00 29.64
C LYS A 31 -12.56 -20.23 28.15
N LYS A 32 -13.54 -19.54 27.57
CA LYS A 32 -13.96 -19.81 26.18
C LYS A 32 -14.06 -18.63 25.21
N ASP A 33 -14.09 -17.38 25.65
CA ASP A 33 -14.23 -16.27 24.69
C ASP A 33 -13.14 -15.22 24.90
N VAL A 34 -12.04 -15.35 24.18
CA VAL A 34 -11.08 -14.25 24.00
C VAL A 34 -11.67 -13.32 22.93
N ASN A 35 -12.43 -12.31 23.35
CA ASN A 35 -12.87 -11.25 22.44
C ASN A 35 -11.71 -10.26 22.24
N LEU A 36 -10.94 -10.46 21.16
CA LEU A 36 -10.02 -9.43 20.68
C LEU A 36 -10.84 -8.32 20.02
N SER A 37 -11.20 -7.29 20.78
CA SER A 37 -11.73 -6.05 20.23
C SER A 37 -10.58 -5.06 20.05
N TYR A 38 -10.36 -4.65 18.80
CA TYR A 38 -9.52 -3.51 18.48
C TYR A 38 -10.45 -2.33 18.20
N THR A 39 -10.26 -1.22 18.92
CA THR A 39 -10.91 0.05 18.59
C THR A 39 -9.84 0.95 18.01
N ILE A 40 -9.56 0.82 16.72
CA ILE A 40 -8.67 1.76 16.03
C ILE A 40 -9.47 3.03 15.82
N THR A 41 -8.96 4.17 16.30
CA THR A 41 -9.60 5.45 16.01
C THR A 41 -9.40 5.79 14.52
N GLN A 42 -10.40 6.41 13.87
CA GLN A 42 -10.30 6.87 12.48
C GLN A 42 -8.98 7.63 12.17
N PRO A 43 -8.44 8.51 13.04
CA PRO A 43 -7.15 9.16 12.81
C PRO A 43 -5.93 8.21 12.84
N GLU A 44 -5.95 7.12 13.62
CA GLU A 44 -4.89 6.10 13.62
C GLU A 44 -4.95 5.24 12.36
N ILE A 45 -6.16 4.87 11.91
CA ILE A 45 -6.36 4.24 10.59
C ILE A 45 -5.81 5.17 9.51
N ASN A 46 -6.12 6.47 9.53
CA ASN A 46 -5.62 7.44 8.55
C ASN A 46 -4.09 7.60 8.57
N ARG A 47 -3.44 7.32 9.70
CA ARG A 47 -1.97 7.27 9.83
C ARG A 47 -1.37 5.95 9.31
N MET A 48 -2.14 4.86 9.31
CA MET A 48 -1.75 3.55 8.76
C MET A 48 -2.08 3.39 7.27
N ILE A 49 -3.03 4.16 6.75
CA ILE A 49 -3.38 4.24 5.32
C ILE A 49 -2.15 4.49 4.43
N PRO A 50 -1.25 5.48 4.67
CA PRO A 50 -0.11 5.71 3.79
C PRO A 50 0.88 4.53 3.70
N VAL A 51 0.90 3.61 4.67
CA VAL A 51 1.74 2.40 4.65
C VAL A 51 1.06 1.21 3.97
N ALA A 52 -0.28 1.22 3.87
CA ALA A 52 -1.06 0.15 3.27
C ALA A 52 -1.32 0.33 1.76
N TYR A 53 -0.98 1.48 1.17
CA TYR A 53 -1.16 1.69 -0.27
C TYR A 53 0.17 1.89 -0.99
N ARG A 54 0.37 1.16 -2.08
CA ARG A 54 1.46 1.40 -3.04
C ARG A 54 0.90 1.94 -4.35
N TRP A 55 1.59 2.91 -4.94
CA TRP A 55 1.28 3.35 -6.29
C TRP A 55 1.82 2.37 -7.32
N MET A 56 0.99 2.04 -8.29
CA MET A 56 1.27 1.09 -9.35
C MET A 56 0.93 1.71 -10.71
N VAL A 57 1.68 1.35 -11.73
CA VAL A 57 1.43 1.64 -13.13
C VAL A 57 0.88 0.37 -13.77
N GLN A 58 -0.36 0.40 -14.25
CA GLN A 58 -0.96 -0.69 -15.01
C GLN A 58 -0.96 -0.35 -16.49
N ILE A 59 -0.47 -1.27 -17.32
CA ILE A 59 -0.54 -1.16 -18.78
C ILE A 59 -1.96 -1.46 -19.25
N THR A 60 -2.57 -0.51 -19.96
CA THR A 60 -3.96 -0.58 -20.44
C THR A 60 -4.05 -0.64 -21.96
N GLY A 61 -2.99 -0.24 -22.69
CA GLY A 61 -2.96 -0.32 -24.15
C GLY A 61 -3.11 -1.75 -24.66
N GLU A 62 -3.94 -1.96 -25.70
CA GLU A 62 -4.20 -3.29 -26.28
C GLU A 62 -2.90 -3.97 -26.76
N SER A 63 -2.06 -3.22 -27.47
CA SER A 63 -0.76 -3.70 -27.94
C SER A 63 0.32 -3.68 -26.86
N GLY A 64 -0.01 -3.40 -25.60
CA GLY A 64 0.93 -3.17 -24.51
C GLY A 64 1.51 -1.75 -24.50
N ALA A 65 2.66 -1.58 -23.86
CA ALA A 65 3.39 -0.32 -23.80
C ALA A 65 4.90 -0.53 -23.92
N ILE A 66 5.58 0.37 -24.62
CA ILE A 66 7.04 0.39 -24.68
C ILE A 66 7.56 1.17 -23.47
N VAL A 67 8.60 0.64 -22.84
CA VAL A 67 9.37 1.29 -21.79
C VAL A 67 10.57 1.97 -22.45
N TYR A 68 10.73 3.26 -22.17
CA TYR A 68 11.85 4.07 -22.67
C TYR A 68 12.81 4.41 -21.54
N ASP A 69 14.06 4.70 -21.88
CA ASP A 69 15.05 5.21 -20.92
C ASP A 69 14.78 6.64 -20.47
N ASN A 70 14.14 7.45 -21.32
CA ASN A 70 13.79 8.85 -21.07
C ASN A 70 12.29 9.11 -21.35
N PRO A 71 11.64 10.05 -20.63
CA PRO A 71 10.28 10.45 -20.95
C PRO A 71 10.25 11.37 -22.18
N GLY A 72 9.20 11.28 -22.98
CA GLY A 72 9.13 11.91 -24.30
C GLY A 72 9.71 11.06 -25.43
N GLY A 73 10.09 9.80 -25.13
CA GLY A 73 10.76 8.90 -26.06
C GLY A 73 12.27 8.83 -25.82
N GLY A 74 12.95 8.01 -26.63
CA GLY A 74 14.37 7.69 -26.46
C GLY A 74 14.65 6.24 -26.89
N HIS A 75 15.66 5.64 -26.28
CA HIS A 75 15.98 4.24 -26.54
C HIS A 75 14.92 3.33 -25.91
N GLN A 76 14.43 2.36 -26.70
CA GLN A 76 13.46 1.39 -26.23
C GLN A 76 14.16 0.36 -25.36
N LEU A 77 13.75 0.25 -24.10
CA LEU A 77 14.33 -0.71 -23.16
C LEU A 77 13.66 -2.08 -23.27
N ARG A 78 12.33 -2.11 -23.30
CA ARG A 78 11.53 -3.34 -23.43
C ARG A 78 10.07 -3.02 -23.72
N LYS A 79 9.31 -4.05 -24.05
CA LYS A 79 7.85 -3.99 -24.17
C LYS A 79 7.17 -4.68 -22.99
N LEU A 80 6.12 -4.06 -22.47
CA LEU A 80 5.25 -4.61 -21.44
C LEU A 80 3.89 -4.96 -22.07
N SER A 81 3.37 -6.14 -21.75
CA SER A 81 2.05 -6.59 -22.22
C SER A 81 0.92 -5.86 -21.50
N LYS A 82 -0.26 -5.81 -22.12
CA LYS A 82 -1.50 -5.34 -21.48
C LYS A 82 -1.72 -6.06 -20.15
N GLY A 83 -2.15 -5.31 -19.14
CA GLY A 83 -2.44 -5.84 -17.80
C GLY A 83 -1.22 -5.95 -16.89
N ALA A 84 0.01 -5.78 -17.40
CA ALA A 84 1.20 -5.73 -16.56
C ALA A 84 1.07 -4.61 -15.51
N ARG A 85 1.47 -4.91 -14.26
CA ARG A 85 1.40 -4.01 -13.11
C ARG A 85 2.80 -3.85 -12.54
N ILE A 86 3.34 -2.64 -12.61
CA ILE A 86 4.70 -2.34 -12.16
C ILE A 86 4.60 -1.27 -11.09
N ARG A 87 5.47 -1.34 -10.08
CA ARG A 87 5.50 -0.31 -9.04
C ARG A 87 5.89 1.04 -9.65
N TYR A 88 5.17 2.08 -9.25
CA TYR A 88 5.49 3.45 -9.61
C TYR A 88 6.71 3.93 -8.81
N ALA A 89 7.68 4.54 -9.49
CA ALA A 89 8.91 5.01 -8.84
C ALA A 89 8.76 6.38 -8.14
N GLY A 90 7.57 6.97 -8.13
CA GLY A 90 7.32 8.26 -7.49
C GLY A 90 7.48 9.48 -8.41
N GLU A 91 7.91 9.29 -9.66
CA GLU A 91 8.21 10.39 -10.59
C GLU A 91 7.31 10.38 -11.83
N THR A 92 6.70 11.53 -12.12
CA THR A 92 5.90 11.79 -13.32
C THR A 92 6.50 12.99 -14.05
N ARG A 93 6.57 12.94 -15.39
CA ARG A 93 6.96 14.09 -16.21
C ARG A 93 5.94 14.34 -17.31
N ASN A 94 5.77 15.62 -17.66
CA ASN A 94 5.07 16.00 -18.88
C ASN A 94 6.10 16.45 -19.90
N VAL A 95 6.14 15.80 -21.07
CA VAL A 95 7.04 16.13 -22.17
C VAL A 95 6.19 16.22 -23.44
N ASN A 96 6.28 17.35 -24.15
CA ASN A 96 5.50 17.61 -25.37
C ASN A 96 3.98 17.38 -25.21
N GLY A 97 3.43 17.76 -24.06
CA GLY A 97 2.00 17.58 -23.76
C GLY A 97 1.59 16.16 -23.36
N GLU A 98 2.53 15.21 -23.35
CA GLU A 98 2.29 13.83 -22.95
C GLU A 98 2.82 13.57 -21.54
N LYS A 99 2.03 12.89 -20.72
CA LYS A 99 2.41 12.49 -19.37
C LYS A 99 3.12 11.14 -19.39
N TRP A 100 4.17 11.01 -18.58
CA TRP A 100 5.02 9.83 -18.47
C TRP A 100 5.19 9.42 -17.01
N TYR A 101 5.12 8.12 -16.75
CA TYR A 101 5.31 7.53 -15.43
C TYR A 101 6.63 6.78 -15.36
N LYS A 102 7.47 7.11 -14.38
CA LYS A 102 8.66 6.34 -14.08
C LYS A 102 8.29 5.07 -13.33
N ILE A 103 8.81 3.94 -13.77
CA ILE A 103 8.58 2.65 -13.14
C ILE A 103 9.80 2.23 -12.31
N SER A 104 9.56 1.45 -11.24
CA SER A 104 10.64 0.97 -10.34
C SER A 104 11.70 0.16 -11.08
N ASP A 105 11.28 -0.59 -12.09
CA ASP A 105 12.10 -1.53 -12.84
C ASP A 105 12.85 -0.84 -13.99
N ARG A 106 13.23 0.42 -13.78
CA ARG A 106 13.89 1.32 -14.73
C ARG A 106 13.02 1.74 -15.91
N GLY A 107 13.12 3.03 -16.25
CA GLY A 107 12.54 3.62 -17.45
C GLY A 107 11.18 4.27 -17.22
N TRP A 108 10.57 4.66 -18.34
CA TRP A 108 9.39 5.49 -18.43
C TRP A 108 8.37 4.87 -19.34
N VAL A 109 7.10 4.95 -18.93
CA VAL A 109 5.96 4.51 -19.74
C VAL A 109 5.03 5.69 -19.96
N SER A 110 4.58 5.86 -21.19
CA SER A 110 3.59 6.87 -21.54
C SER A 110 2.23 6.59 -20.86
N ALA A 111 1.61 7.65 -20.35
CA ALA A 111 0.26 7.60 -19.79
C ALA A 111 -0.83 7.34 -20.85
N ARG A 112 -0.51 7.39 -22.15
CA ARG A 112 -1.46 6.99 -23.21
C ARG A 112 -1.75 5.49 -23.18
N TYR A 113 -0.78 4.69 -22.71
CA TYR A 113 -0.87 3.23 -22.68
C TYR A 113 -0.91 2.66 -21.27
N ALA A 114 -0.92 3.52 -20.25
CA ALA A 114 -0.86 3.10 -18.86
C ALA A 114 -1.65 4.02 -17.94
N ARG A 115 -2.13 3.47 -16.83
CA ARG A 115 -2.80 4.22 -15.76
C ARG A 115 -2.04 4.07 -14.45
N LEU A 116 -1.96 5.18 -13.71
CA LEU A 116 -1.50 5.17 -12.33
C LEU A 116 -2.67 4.83 -11.40
N TYR A 117 -2.49 3.91 -10.46
CA TYR A 117 -3.52 3.55 -9.48
C TYR A 117 -2.90 3.20 -8.11
N LYS A 118 -3.71 3.31 -7.05
CA LYS A 118 -3.33 2.85 -5.71
C LYS A 118 -3.73 1.39 -5.54
N MET A 119 -2.81 0.56 -5.08
CA MET A 119 -3.04 -0.83 -4.70
C MET A 119 -2.93 -0.95 -3.18
N LEU A 120 -3.91 -1.60 -2.55
CA LEU A 120 -3.85 -1.98 -1.12
C LEU A 120 -2.90 -3.17 -0.96
N ILE A 121 -2.08 -3.16 0.09
CA ILE A 121 -0.98 -4.11 0.30
C ILE A 121 -0.99 -4.73 1.69
#